data_AF-T1HDF4-F1
#
_entry.id   AF-T1HDF4-F1
#
_cell.length_a   1.000
_cell.length_b   1.000
_cell.length_c   1.000
_cell.angle_alpha   90.00
_cell.angle_beta   90.00
_cell.angle_gamma   90.00
#
_symmetry.space_group_name_H-M   'P 1'
#
loop_
_entity.id
_entity.type
_entity.pdbx_description
1 polymer ?
#
loop_
_entity_poly.entity_id
_entity_poly.type
_entity_poly.pdbx_seq_one_letter_code
_entity_poly.pdbx_strand_id
1 'polypeptide(L)' 'VSWVRRRDWHILTSAMFTYTNDERFQVLHSEGSDEWTLQIKYVQKRDHGAYECQ' A
#
# COMPACT_ATOMS: atom_id res chain seq x y z
N VAL A 1 10.67 3.04 0.01
CA VAL A 1 9.60 2.34 0.74
C VAL A 1 8.72 1.58 -0.24
N SER A 2 8.53 0.29 -0.05
CA SER A 2 7.53 -0.50 -0.77
C SER A 2 6.50 -1.07 0.20
N TRP A 3 5.27 -1.25 -0.30
CA TRP A 3 4.18 -1.88 0.45
C TRP A 3 3.84 -3.23 -0.17
N VAL A 4 3.87 -4.29 0.64
CA VAL A 4 3.64 -5.67 0.21
C VAL A 4 2.51 -6.30 1.01
N ARG A 5 1.56 -6.96 0.34
CA ARG A 5 0.54 -7.78 1.02
C ARG A 5 1.11 -9.16 1.33
N ARG A 6 1.22 -9.51 2.61
CA ARG A 6 1.92 -10.74 3.03
C ARG A 6 1.22 -12.04 2.65
N ARG A 7 -0.10 -12.05 2.46
CA ARG A 7 -0.85 -13.30 2.18
C ARG A 7 -0.47 -13.95 0.85
N ASP A 8 -0.07 -13.15 -0.12
CA ASP A 8 0.21 -13.56 -1.50
C ASP A 8 1.47 -12.89 -2.08
N TRP A 9 2.24 -12.21 -1.24
CA TRP A 9 3.45 -11.47 -1.61
C TRP A 9 3.25 -10.49 -2.78
N HIS A 10 2.02 -10.00 -2.95
CA HIS A 10 1.72 -9.05 -3.99
C HIS A 10 2.29 -7.67 -3.62
N ILE A 11 3.18 -7.15 -4.46
CA ILE A 11 3.68 -5.79 -4.35
C ILE A 11 2.51 -4.84 -4.69
N LEU A 12 2.13 -4.01 -3.73
CA LEU A 12 1.05 -3.04 -3.93
C LEU A 12 1.62 -1.77 -4.53
N THR A 13 2.67 -1.22 -3.91
CA THR A 13 3.35 0.00 -4.35
C THR A 13 4.85 -0.07 -4.10
N SER A 14 5.60 0.71 -4.89
CA SER A 14 7.01 1.04 -4.64
C SER A 14 7.18 2.55 -4.78
N ALA A 15 7.51 3.21 -3.67
CA ALA A 15 7.47 4.65 -3.52
C ALA A 15 6.11 5.21 -3.99
N MET A 16 6.11 6.13 -4.95
CA MET A 16 4.90 6.73 -5.52
C MET A 16 4.23 5.87 -6.61
N PHE A 17 4.86 4.77 -7.02
CA PHE A 17 4.34 3.92 -8.09
C PHE A 17 3.43 2.82 -7.55
N THR A 18 2.24 2.68 -8.12
CA THR A 18 1.26 1.65 -7.74
C THR A 18 1.27 0.50 -8.76
N TYR A 19 1.51 -0.73 -8.30
CA TYR A 19 1.52 -1.95 -9.12
C TYR A 19 0.17 -2.67 -9.15
N THR A 20 -0.65 -2.50 -8.11
CA THR A 20 -2.00 -3.07 -8.08
C THR A 20 -2.95 -2.27 -8.97
N ASN A 21 -3.88 -2.96 -9.63
CA ASN A 21 -4.97 -2.33 -10.38
C ASN A 21 -6.18 -1.96 -9.51
N ASP A 22 -6.14 -2.25 -8.20
CA ASP A 22 -7.20 -1.86 -7.27
C ASP A 22 -7.02 -0.39 -6.87
N GLU A 23 -7.82 0.49 -7.50
CA GLU A 23 -7.80 1.96 -7.32
C GLU A 23 -8.01 2.43 -5.87
N ARG A 24 -8.47 1.53 -4.99
CA ARG A 24 -8.65 1.81 -3.57
C ARG A 24 -7.31 1.95 -2.84
N PHE A 25 -6.23 1.36 -3.37
CA PHE A 25 -4.90 1.43 -2.78
C PHE A 25 -4.15 2.67 -3.25
N GLN A 26 -3.75 3.52 -2.31
CA GLN A 26 -3.03 4.76 -2.59
C GLN A 26 -1.88 4.93 -1.60
N VAL A 27 -0.82 5.60 -2.03
CA VAL A 27 0.26 6.03 -1.15
C VAL A 27 0.07 7.51 -0.85
N LEU A 28 0.11 7.85 0.43
CA LEU A 28 0.16 9.22 0.90
C LEU A 28 1.57 9.49 1.41
N HIS A 29 2.21 10.50 0.82
CA HIS A 29 3.53 10.96 1.20
C HIS A 29 3.64 12.45 0.90
N SER A 30 4.02 13.23 1.92
CA SER A 30 4.24 14.67 1.80
C SER A 30 5.68 14.94 1.37
N GLU A 31 5.88 15.89 0.46
CA GLU A 31 7.22 16.27 -0.02
C GLU A 31 8.14 16.66 1.15
N GLY A 32 9.29 16.00 1.25
CA GLY A 32 10.28 16.21 2.32
C GLY A 32 10.00 15.47 3.64
N SER A 33 8.93 14.68 3.73
CA SER A 33 8.67 13.81 4.88
C SER A 33 9.38 12.45 4.72
N ASP A 34 9.75 11.80 5.82
CA ASP A 34 10.19 10.40 5.81
C ASP A 34 9.01 9.43 6.01
N GLU A 35 7.80 9.96 6.20
CA GLU A 35 6.59 9.16 6.42
C GLU A 35 6.00 8.66 5.10
N TRP A 36 5.68 7.37 5.07
CA TRP A 36 5.02 6.72 3.96
C TRP A 36 3.79 6.00 4.49
N THR A 37 2.62 6.35 3.97
CA THR A 37 1.34 5.77 4.43
C THR A 37 0.65 5.06 3.29
N LEU A 38 0.32 3.77 3.47
CA LEU A 38 -0.60 3.04 2.60
C LEU A 38 -2.03 3.31 3.03
N GLN A 39 -2.83 3.93 2.16
CA GLN A 39 -4.26 4.10 2.35
C GLN A 39 -5.04 3.06 1.53
N ILE A 40 -6.04 2.44 2.16
CA ILE A 40 -7.01 1.56 1.48
C ILE A 40 -8.40 2.18 1.64
N LYS A 41 -8.98 2.68 0.54
CA LYS A 41 -10.33 3.25 0.52
C LYS A 41 -11.39 2.15 0.55
N TYR A 42 -12.53 2.42 1.17
CA TYR A 42 -13.69 1.52 1.19
C TYR A 42 -13.30 0.07 1.56
N VAL A 43 -12.66 -0.08 2.72
CA VAL A 43 -12.12 -1.35 3.21
C VAL A 43 -13.21 -2.42 3.26
N GLN A 44 -12.86 -3.62 2.82
CA GLN A 44 -13.72 -4.79 2.83
C GLN A 44 -13.11 -5.89 3.72
N LYS A 45 -13.94 -6.85 4.17
CA LYS A 45 -13.47 -7.99 4.98
C LYS A 45 -12.30 -8.75 4.31
N ARG A 46 -12.24 -8.78 2.97
CA ARG A 46 -11.17 -9.43 2.20
C ARG A 46 -9.81 -8.73 2.24
N ASP A 47 -9.77 -7.48 2.69
CA ASP A 47 -8.53 -6.71 2.84
C ASP A 47 -7.88 -6.96 4.22
N HIS A 48 -8.55 -7.70 5.11
CA HIS A 48 -7.96 -8.12 6.37
C HIS A 48 -6.68 -8.95 6.15
N GLY A 49 -5.61 -8.60 6.85
CA GLY A 49 -4.36 -9.33 6.83
C GLY A 49 -3.16 -8.45 7.18
N ALA A 50 -1.97 -9.04 7.08
CA ALA A 50 -0.72 -8.33 7.31
C ALA A 50 -0.21 -7.67 6.02
N TYR A 51 0.24 -6.43 6.18
CA TYR A 51 0.91 -5.63 5.17
C TYR A 51 2.29 -5.28 5.68
N GLU A 52 3.27 -5.30 4.80
CA GLU A 52 4.67 -5.06 5.14
C GLU A 52 5.17 -3.79 4.45
N CYS A 53 5.92 -2.99 5.20
CA CYS A 53 6.67 -1.85 4.71
C CYS A 53 8.14 -2.26 4.63
N GLN A 54 8.76 -2.09 3.46
CA GLN A 54 10.19 -2.39 3.21
C GLN A 54 10.95 -1.17 2.70
#